data_AF-A0A9W6YJJ1-F1
#
_entry.id   AF-A0A9W6YJJ1-F1
#
_cell.length_a   1.000
_cell.length_b   1.000
_cell.length_c   1.000
_cell.angle_alpha   90.00
_cell.angle_beta   90.00
_cell.angle_gamma   90.00
#
_symmetry.space_group_name_H-M   'P 1'
#
loop_
_entity.id
_entity.type
_entity.pdbx_description
1 polymer ?
#
loop_
_entity_poly.entity_id
_entity_poly.type
_entity_poly.pdbx_seq_one_letter_code
_entity_poly.pdbx_strand_id
1 'polypeptide(L)'
;MCQEKVSIRSNAIVRQSRGGEGAVLTLELDWKLLRRRMKIFGVVLFVVGSLQACSVTAANVDCVVSDWSEYSSCDELNMKQTRTRTVVREAQGWGRSCPGLVDTITCVPVSCQVGPWGEYSSCNASGFKTRTRSVVQEAKYGGAECKALTEDVHCTPVDCYVSRWGDWSECRADGTRVSTRTILVNPHDGGEECPELMSKMSCSSSGSASGSASDGSAGISGRR
;
A
#
# COMPACT_ATOMS: atom_id res chain seq x y z
N MET A 1 42.00 25.07 -21.13
CA MET A 1 41.76 26.01 -20.02
C MET A 1 42.03 27.42 -20.51
N CYS A 2 40.99 28.17 -20.88
CA CYS A 2 41.08 29.62 -21.00
C CYS A 2 40.15 30.17 -19.92
N GLN A 3 40.73 30.43 -18.75
CA GLN A 3 40.10 31.24 -17.72
C GLN A 3 40.90 32.54 -17.69
N GLU A 4 40.27 33.62 -18.13
CA GLU A 4 40.68 34.95 -17.71
C GLU A 4 39.41 35.67 -17.25
N LYS A 5 39.31 35.83 -15.92
CA LYS A 5 38.32 36.69 -15.29
C LYS A 5 38.63 38.12 -15.70
N VAL A 6 37.95 38.63 -16.72
CA VAL A 6 37.95 40.06 -17.01
C VAL A 6 36.94 40.72 -16.07
N SER A 7 37.46 41.24 -14.95
CA SER A 7 36.72 42.09 -14.02
C SER A 7 36.57 43.49 -14.64
N ILE A 8 35.47 43.73 -15.35
CA ILE A 8 35.14 45.06 -15.86
C ILE A 8 34.36 45.80 -14.78
N ARG A 9 35.05 46.62 -13.99
CA ARG A 9 34.41 47.68 -13.20
C ARG A 9 34.11 48.84 -14.13
N SER A 10 32.86 49.01 -14.55
CA SER A 10 32.36 50.31 -15.03
C SER A 10 30.84 50.37 -14.98
N ASN A 11 30.33 51.47 -14.43
CA ASN A 11 28.91 51.83 -14.35
C ASN A 11 28.35 52.03 -15.76
N ALA A 12 27.74 50.99 -16.34
CA ALA A 12 26.96 51.11 -17.56
C ALA A 12 25.54 50.61 -17.28
N ILE A 13 24.57 51.52 -17.41
CA ILE A 13 23.15 51.23 -17.27
C ILE A 13 22.74 50.32 -18.44
N VAL A 14 22.41 49.06 -18.13
CA VAL A 14 21.87 48.11 -19.12
C VAL A 14 20.40 48.47 -19.36
N ARG A 15 20.09 49.07 -20.51
CA ARG A 15 18.72 49.11 -21.03
C ARG A 15 18.52 47.95 -22.00
N GLN A 16 17.61 47.06 -21.62
CA GLN A 16 17.24 45.88 -22.41
C GLN A 16 16.16 46.27 -23.42
N SER A 17 16.48 46.19 -24.70
CA SER A 17 15.52 46.30 -25.80
C SER A 17 15.10 44.89 -26.23
N ARG A 18 13.80 44.58 -26.15
CA ARG A 18 13.18 43.42 -26.77
C ARG A 18 13.11 43.67 -28.28
N GLY A 19 13.75 42.82 -29.06
CA GLY A 19 13.62 42.79 -30.52
C GLY A 19 14.67 41.87 -31.09
N GLY A 20 14.25 40.90 -31.91
CA GLY A 20 15.12 39.87 -32.47
C GLY A 20 16.14 40.41 -33.47
N GLU A 21 17.03 39.50 -33.83
CA GLU A 21 18.16 39.61 -34.77
C GLU A 21 19.47 40.17 -34.16
N GLY A 22 20.56 39.51 -34.54
CA GLY A 22 21.86 39.49 -33.85
C GLY A 22 22.41 40.85 -33.45
N ALA A 23 22.75 40.98 -32.16
CA ALA A 23 23.57 42.07 -31.66
C ALA A 23 25.03 41.86 -32.09
N VAL A 24 25.39 42.43 -33.24
CA VAL A 24 26.79 42.62 -33.63
C VAL A 24 27.29 43.87 -32.90
N LEU A 25 28.11 43.70 -31.87
CA LEU A 25 28.78 44.81 -31.19
C LEU A 25 29.95 45.28 -32.04
N THR A 26 29.71 46.22 -32.95
CA THR A 26 30.77 46.98 -33.61
C THR A 26 31.26 48.08 -32.65
N LEU A 27 32.41 47.87 -32.03
CA LEU A 27 33.16 48.95 -31.39
C LEU A 27 33.78 49.81 -32.50
N GLU A 28 33.12 50.90 -32.87
CA GLU A 28 33.78 51.94 -33.67
C GLU A 28 34.79 52.68 -32.79
N LEU A 29 36.07 52.40 -33.00
CA LEU A 29 37.16 53.24 -32.50
C LEU A 29 37.26 54.48 -33.39
N ASP A 30 36.79 55.61 -32.88
CA ASP A 30 36.79 56.91 -33.54
C ASP A 30 38.24 57.34 -33.91
N TRP A 31 38.57 57.26 -35.19
CA TRP A 31 39.91 57.52 -35.75
C TRP A 31 40.29 59.02 -35.82
N LYS A 32 39.49 59.91 -35.22
CA LYS A 32 39.68 61.38 -35.32
C LYS A 32 40.67 62.00 -34.34
N LEU A 33 41.39 61.22 -33.53
CA LEU A 33 42.37 61.76 -32.56
C LEU A 33 43.85 61.42 -32.82
N LEU A 34 44.19 60.73 -33.91
CA LEU A 34 45.58 60.32 -34.21
C LEU A 34 46.20 60.94 -35.47
N ARG A 35 45.72 62.12 -35.90
CA ARG A 35 46.38 62.89 -36.97
C ARG A 35 46.76 64.29 -36.51
N ARG A 36 47.73 64.40 -35.59
CA ARG A 36 48.51 65.65 -35.37
C ARG A 36 49.80 65.39 -34.57
N ARG A 37 50.69 64.55 -35.11
CA ARG A 37 52.17 64.65 -35.02
C ARG A 37 52.79 63.28 -35.30
N MET A 38 53.11 63.02 -36.55
CA MET A 38 54.19 62.10 -36.92
C MET A 38 54.70 62.52 -38.30
N LYS A 39 55.66 63.46 -38.29
CA LYS A 39 56.68 63.55 -39.34
C LYS A 39 57.89 62.81 -38.77
N ILE A 40 58.60 62.10 -39.64
CA ILE A 40 60.00 61.64 -39.52
C ILE A 40 60.19 60.15 -39.17
N PHE A 41 60.56 59.41 -40.24
CA PHE A 41 61.48 58.27 -40.34
C PHE A 41 61.12 56.92 -39.71
N GLY A 42 61.38 55.87 -40.51
CA GLY A 42 61.74 54.55 -40.00
C GLY A 42 60.85 53.46 -40.55
N VAL A 43 61.36 52.75 -41.56
CA VAL A 43 60.88 51.45 -42.00
C VAL A 43 60.90 50.51 -40.79
N VAL A 44 59.76 50.29 -40.16
CA VAL A 44 59.56 49.20 -39.21
C VAL A 44 58.78 48.13 -39.98
N LEU A 45 59.48 47.03 -40.28
CA LEU A 45 58.87 45.80 -40.78
C LEU A 45 57.69 45.42 -39.89
N PHE A 46 56.47 45.61 -40.40
CA PHE A 46 55.27 45.04 -39.83
C PHE A 46 55.35 43.53 -40.02
N VAL A 47 55.71 42.80 -38.96
CA VAL A 47 55.40 41.38 -38.88
C VAL A 47 53.89 41.27 -38.89
N VAL A 48 53.31 40.89 -40.03
CA VAL A 48 51.89 40.57 -40.16
C VAL A 48 51.65 39.26 -39.42
N GLY A 49 51.60 39.33 -38.09
CA GLY A 49 51.14 38.23 -37.27
C GLY A 49 49.68 37.99 -37.62
N SER A 50 49.39 36.83 -38.21
CA SER A 50 48.03 36.40 -38.51
C SER A 50 47.22 36.34 -37.22
N LEU A 51 46.33 37.31 -37.00
CA LEU A 51 45.31 37.22 -35.97
C LEU A 51 44.32 36.13 -36.39
N GLN A 52 44.56 34.91 -35.92
CA GLN A 52 43.62 33.82 -36.03
C GLN A 52 42.41 34.17 -35.15
N ALA A 53 41.34 34.66 -35.75
CA ALA A 53 40.05 34.75 -35.09
C ALA A 53 39.57 33.30 -34.83
N CYS A 54 39.63 32.86 -33.59
CA CYS A 54 38.94 31.64 -33.18
C CYS A 54 37.44 31.92 -33.28
N SER A 55 36.77 31.36 -34.30
CA SER A 55 35.32 31.29 -34.34
C SER A 55 34.86 30.31 -33.26
N VAL A 56 34.56 30.82 -32.06
CA VAL A 56 33.85 30.04 -31.04
C VAL A 56 32.40 29.95 -31.50
N THR A 57 32.07 28.94 -32.30
CA THR A 57 30.67 28.54 -32.47
C THR A 57 30.19 27.98 -31.14
N ALA A 58 29.71 28.84 -30.25
CA ALA A 58 29.05 28.41 -29.03
C ALA A 58 27.81 27.61 -29.45
N ALA A 59 27.88 26.28 -29.34
CA ALA A 59 26.74 25.43 -29.63
C ALA A 59 25.64 25.73 -28.60
N ASN A 60 24.43 26.03 -29.08
CA ASN A 60 23.28 26.20 -28.21
C ASN A 60 22.78 24.82 -27.80
N VAL A 61 23.00 24.47 -26.55
CA VAL A 61 22.63 23.17 -26.00
C VAL A 61 21.63 23.39 -24.90
N ASP A 62 20.45 22.81 -25.05
CA ASP A 62 19.43 22.84 -24.01
C ASP A 62 19.85 21.98 -22.81
N CYS A 63 19.41 22.41 -21.63
CA CYS A 63 19.56 21.60 -20.44
C CYS A 63 18.81 20.27 -20.57
N VAL A 64 19.44 19.20 -20.11
CA VAL A 64 18.85 17.87 -20.01
C VAL A 64 18.85 17.47 -18.54
N VAL A 65 17.70 17.00 -18.05
CA VAL A 65 17.50 16.50 -16.69
C VAL A 65 17.27 15.00 -16.71
N SER A 66 17.50 14.34 -15.57
CA SER A 66 17.21 12.92 -15.40
C SER A 66 15.70 12.67 -15.31
N ASP A 67 15.34 11.39 -15.31
CA ASP A 67 14.03 10.96 -14.83
C ASP A 67 13.85 11.32 -13.35
N TRP A 68 12.59 11.39 -12.95
CA TRP A 68 12.22 11.63 -11.56
C TRP A 68 12.54 10.42 -10.68
N SER A 69 12.92 10.69 -9.43
CA SER A 69 12.92 9.69 -8.38
C SER A 69 11.49 9.25 -8.05
N GLU A 70 11.38 8.13 -7.31
CA GLU A 70 10.17 7.83 -6.54
C GLU A 70 9.88 8.95 -5.53
N TYR A 71 8.60 9.10 -5.17
CA TYR A 71 8.22 10.00 -4.09
C TYR A 71 8.80 9.52 -2.76
N SER A 72 9.20 10.47 -1.92
CA SER A 72 9.54 10.20 -0.54
C SER A 72 8.35 9.63 0.24
N SER A 73 8.61 9.06 1.42
CA SER A 73 7.56 8.87 2.41
C SER A 73 6.84 10.19 2.70
N CYS A 74 5.59 10.10 3.16
CA CYS A 74 4.86 11.28 3.60
C CYS A 74 5.55 11.93 4.79
N ASP A 75 5.80 13.24 4.67
CA ASP A 75 6.19 14.06 5.80
C ASP A 75 4.93 14.49 6.56
N GLU A 76 4.82 14.01 7.79
CA GLU A 76 3.62 14.19 8.63
C GLU A 76 3.47 15.62 9.14
N LEU A 77 4.52 16.44 9.11
CA LEU A 77 4.48 17.83 9.60
C LEU A 77 3.83 18.78 8.59
N ASN A 78 4.10 18.56 7.30
CA ASN A 78 3.63 19.43 6.22
C ASN A 78 2.63 18.72 5.28
N MET A 79 2.35 17.43 5.54
CA MET A 79 1.41 16.59 4.81
C MET A 79 1.75 16.50 3.32
N LYS A 80 3.05 16.45 3.00
CA LYS A 80 3.56 16.44 1.63
C LYS A 80 4.57 15.33 1.39
N GLN A 81 4.69 14.94 0.13
CA GLN A 81 5.69 14.00 -0.37
C GLN A 81 6.45 14.70 -1.48
N THR A 82 7.75 14.46 -1.55
CA THR A 82 8.62 15.14 -2.51
C THR A 82 9.41 14.14 -3.33
N ARG A 83 9.58 14.42 -4.61
CA ARG A 83 10.51 13.71 -5.49
C ARG A 83 11.47 14.69 -6.13
N THR A 84 12.62 14.20 -6.55
CA THR A 84 13.67 15.03 -7.14
C THR A 84 14.21 14.42 -8.43
N ARG A 85 14.81 15.26 -9.25
CA ARG A 85 15.60 14.86 -10.42
C ARG A 85 16.83 15.74 -10.50
N THR A 86 17.84 15.29 -11.23
CA THR A 86 19.11 16.01 -11.34
C THR A 86 19.33 16.54 -12.74
N VAL A 87 20.21 17.53 -12.86
CA VAL A 87 20.68 18.02 -14.15
C VAL A 87 21.73 17.03 -14.67
N VAL A 88 21.47 16.45 -15.85
CA VAL A 88 22.39 15.57 -16.56
C VAL A 88 23.35 16.39 -17.41
N ARG A 89 22.85 17.48 -18.00
CA ARG A 89 23.64 18.41 -18.80
C ARG A 89 23.12 19.82 -18.65
N GLU A 90 24.01 20.74 -18.31
CA GLU A 90 23.71 22.17 -18.22
C GLU A 90 23.47 22.81 -19.59
N ALA A 91 22.67 23.88 -19.59
CA ALA A 91 22.45 24.68 -20.78
C ALA A 91 23.73 25.44 -21.20
N GLN A 92 24.00 25.52 -22.50
CA GLN A 92 25.14 26.26 -23.05
C GLN A 92 24.66 27.27 -24.10
N GLY A 93 25.31 28.44 -24.13
CA GLY A 93 24.95 29.52 -25.04
C GLY A 93 23.51 29.99 -24.78
N TRP A 94 22.68 29.90 -25.81
CA TRP A 94 21.28 30.30 -25.81
C TRP A 94 20.30 29.13 -25.60
N GLY A 95 20.79 27.99 -25.11
CA GLY A 95 19.94 26.85 -24.78
C GLY A 95 18.97 27.13 -23.63
N ARG A 96 17.87 26.37 -23.58
CA ARG A 96 16.84 26.48 -22.54
C ARG A 96 17.38 26.07 -21.17
N SER A 97 17.07 26.89 -20.16
CA SER A 97 17.37 26.62 -18.75
C SER A 97 16.72 25.31 -18.28
N CYS A 98 17.31 24.69 -17.27
CA CYS A 98 16.74 23.49 -16.68
C CYS A 98 15.34 23.77 -16.09
N PRO A 99 14.38 22.85 -16.29
CA PRO A 99 13.09 22.91 -15.61
C PRO A 99 13.26 22.64 -14.10
N GLY A 100 12.18 22.81 -13.33
CA GLY A 100 12.18 22.53 -11.89
C GLY A 100 12.69 21.13 -11.57
N LEU A 101 13.52 21.04 -10.52
CA LEU A 101 14.20 19.81 -10.11
C LEU A 101 13.53 19.11 -8.94
N VAL A 102 12.52 19.74 -8.35
CA VAL A 102 11.78 19.27 -7.17
C VAL A 102 10.30 19.36 -7.48
N ASP A 103 9.57 18.32 -7.13
CA ASP A 103 8.11 18.25 -7.25
C ASP A 103 7.53 17.76 -5.93
N THR A 104 6.48 18.43 -5.47
CA THR A 104 5.89 18.21 -4.14
C THR A 104 4.38 18.09 -4.26
N ILE A 105 3.86 16.97 -3.77
CA ILE A 105 2.43 16.66 -3.76
C ILE A 105 1.92 16.50 -2.33
N THR A 106 0.62 16.56 -2.14
CA THR A 106 -0.02 16.19 -0.87
C THR A 106 0.07 14.69 -0.66
N CYS A 107 0.15 14.25 0.60
CA CYS A 107 0.19 12.84 0.92
C CYS A 107 -1.07 12.10 0.44
N VAL A 108 -0.85 10.89 -0.06
CA VAL A 108 -1.92 10.00 -0.48
C VAL A 108 -2.64 9.46 0.78
N PRO A 109 -3.97 9.60 0.90
CA PRO A 109 -4.73 9.06 2.02
C PRO A 109 -4.58 7.54 2.14
N VAL A 110 -4.27 7.06 3.34
CA VAL A 110 -4.20 5.61 3.64
C VAL A 110 -5.38 5.27 4.52
N SER A 111 -6.32 4.49 3.98
CA SER A 111 -7.50 4.07 4.74
C SER A 111 -7.16 2.94 5.71
N CYS A 112 -7.89 2.87 6.82
CA CYS A 112 -7.71 1.80 7.79
C CYS A 112 -8.03 0.43 7.18
N GLN A 113 -7.21 -0.56 7.50
CA GLN A 113 -7.45 -1.96 7.17
C GLN A 113 -7.48 -2.79 8.44
N VAL A 114 -8.47 -3.66 8.55
CA VAL A 114 -8.71 -4.53 9.71
C VAL A 114 -8.47 -5.98 9.32
N GLY A 115 -8.03 -6.78 10.29
CA GLY A 115 -7.76 -8.20 10.13
C GLY A 115 -9.03 -9.06 10.07
N PRO A 116 -8.86 -10.39 9.97
CA PRO A 116 -9.98 -11.32 10.10
C PRO A 116 -10.57 -11.24 11.51
N TRP A 117 -11.84 -11.63 11.62
CA TRP A 117 -12.48 -11.82 12.91
C TRP A 117 -11.84 -12.97 13.69
N GLY A 118 -11.70 -12.80 15.00
CA GLY A 118 -11.43 -13.89 15.91
C GLY A 118 -12.66 -14.77 16.15
N GLU A 119 -12.46 -15.81 16.95
CA GLU A 119 -13.54 -16.68 17.42
C GLU A 119 -14.52 -15.93 18.32
N TYR A 120 -15.76 -16.39 18.36
CA TYR A 120 -16.74 -15.90 19.32
C TYR A 120 -16.38 -16.35 20.74
N SER A 121 -16.64 -15.49 21.71
CA SER A 121 -16.64 -15.85 23.13
C SER A 121 -17.76 -16.86 23.44
N SER A 122 -17.70 -17.46 24.63
CA SER A 122 -18.87 -18.12 25.21
C SER A 122 -20.01 -17.11 25.41
N CYS A 123 -21.24 -17.60 25.42
CA CYS A 123 -22.42 -16.80 25.74
C CYS A 123 -22.33 -16.23 27.16
N ASN A 124 -22.59 -14.93 27.27
CA ASN A 124 -22.68 -14.25 28.56
C ASN A 124 -24.07 -14.42 29.19
N ALA A 125 -24.21 -13.97 30.44
CA ALA A 125 -25.47 -14.04 31.18
C ALA A 125 -26.62 -13.24 30.54
N SER A 126 -26.31 -12.30 29.65
CA SER A 126 -27.28 -11.50 28.90
C SER A 126 -27.70 -12.14 27.57
N GLY A 127 -27.18 -13.32 27.24
CA GLY A 127 -27.53 -14.05 26.01
C GLY A 127 -26.84 -13.52 24.76
N PHE A 128 -25.63 -12.96 24.89
CA PHE A 128 -24.81 -12.52 23.76
C PHE A 128 -23.43 -13.18 23.77
N LYS A 129 -22.88 -13.37 22.57
CA LYS A 129 -21.49 -13.73 22.34
C LYS A 129 -20.80 -12.66 21.50
N THR A 130 -19.55 -12.40 21.82
CA THR A 130 -18.78 -11.31 21.25
C THR A 130 -17.56 -11.86 20.53
N ARG A 131 -17.21 -11.27 19.38
CA ARG A 131 -15.90 -11.50 18.75
C ARG A 131 -15.22 -10.18 18.45
N THR A 132 -13.89 -10.23 18.35
CA THR A 132 -13.06 -9.04 18.10
C THR A 132 -12.11 -9.27 16.93
N ARG A 133 -11.63 -8.19 16.32
CA ARG A 133 -10.58 -8.18 15.30
C ARG A 133 -9.62 -7.03 15.54
N SER A 134 -8.39 -7.19 15.07
CA SER A 134 -7.36 -6.16 15.18
C SER A 134 -7.31 -5.25 13.95
N VAL A 135 -6.77 -4.05 14.16
CA VAL A 135 -6.35 -3.17 13.06
C VAL A 135 -5.01 -3.67 12.54
N VAL A 136 -4.91 -3.84 11.21
CA VAL A 136 -3.67 -4.22 10.51
C VAL A 136 -2.96 -2.97 9.98
N GLN A 137 -3.71 -1.97 9.56
CA GLN A 137 -3.20 -0.68 9.10
C GLN A 137 -4.10 0.42 9.64
N GLU A 138 -3.53 1.35 10.40
CA GLU A 138 -4.25 2.53 10.86
C GLU A 138 -4.53 3.51 9.71
N ALA A 139 -5.61 4.27 9.85
CA ALA A 139 -5.89 5.37 8.93
C ALA A 139 -4.80 6.45 9.05
N LYS A 140 -4.27 6.90 7.91
CA LYS A 140 -3.32 8.01 7.84
C LYS A 140 -3.73 9.01 6.77
N TYR A 141 -3.27 10.24 6.95
CA TYR A 141 -3.34 11.30 5.94
C TYR A 141 -4.77 11.59 5.44
N GLY A 142 -5.75 11.54 6.35
CA GLY A 142 -7.16 11.75 6.01
C GLY A 142 -7.85 10.55 5.36
N GLY A 143 -7.25 9.36 5.45
CA GLY A 143 -7.89 8.12 5.04
C GLY A 143 -9.09 7.75 5.92
N ALA A 144 -9.94 6.84 5.42
CA ALA A 144 -11.14 6.42 6.12
C ALA A 144 -10.81 5.68 7.43
N GLU A 145 -11.61 5.92 8.46
CA GLU A 145 -11.50 5.26 9.76
C GLU A 145 -11.79 3.75 9.69
N CYS A 146 -11.37 3.04 10.74
CA CYS A 146 -11.58 1.61 10.85
C CYS A 146 -13.06 1.25 10.96
N LYS A 147 -13.43 0.14 10.32
CA LYS A 147 -14.73 -0.49 10.58
C LYS A 147 -14.77 -1.03 12.01
N ALA A 148 -15.96 -1.38 12.51
CA ALA A 148 -16.17 -1.92 13.86
C ALA A 148 -15.18 -3.05 14.18
N LEU A 149 -14.52 -2.97 15.33
CA LEU A 149 -13.52 -3.94 15.78
C LEU A 149 -14.09 -5.01 16.70
N THR A 150 -15.32 -4.81 17.15
CA THR A 150 -16.08 -5.71 18.02
C THR A 150 -17.44 -5.96 17.40
N GLU A 151 -17.91 -7.19 17.50
CA GLU A 151 -19.25 -7.58 17.06
C GLU A 151 -19.90 -8.44 18.13
N ASP A 152 -21.12 -8.06 18.51
CA ASP A 152 -21.96 -8.77 19.47
C ASP A 152 -23.14 -9.41 18.72
N VAL A 153 -23.38 -10.69 18.99
CA VAL A 153 -24.47 -11.46 18.38
C VAL A 153 -25.23 -12.18 19.48
N HIS A 154 -26.55 -12.24 19.34
CA HIS A 154 -27.39 -13.02 20.24
C HIS A 154 -27.02 -14.51 20.16
N CYS A 155 -26.98 -15.14 21.33
CA CYS A 155 -26.84 -16.57 21.45
C CYS A 155 -28.12 -17.27 21.00
N THR A 156 -27.96 -18.39 20.31
CA THR A 156 -29.07 -19.24 19.90
C THR A 156 -28.85 -20.61 20.52
N PRO A 157 -29.42 -20.88 21.71
CA PRO A 157 -29.23 -22.15 22.40
C PRO A 157 -29.61 -23.31 21.49
N VAL A 158 -28.75 -24.32 21.45
CA VAL A 158 -29.04 -25.58 20.78
C VAL A 158 -28.78 -26.69 21.78
N ASP A 159 -29.85 -27.44 22.05
CA ASP A 159 -29.82 -28.55 22.97
C ASP A 159 -29.08 -29.74 22.37
N CYS A 160 -28.54 -30.58 23.24
CA CYS A 160 -27.95 -31.83 22.80
C CYS A 160 -29.01 -32.76 22.20
N TYR A 161 -28.76 -33.23 20.99
CA TYR A 161 -29.58 -34.26 20.35
C TYR A 161 -28.79 -35.55 20.22
N VAL A 162 -29.38 -36.67 20.67
CA VAL A 162 -28.73 -37.98 20.70
C VAL A 162 -29.47 -38.97 19.81
N SER A 163 -28.77 -40.00 19.34
CA SER A 163 -29.36 -41.08 18.55
C SER A 163 -30.35 -41.90 19.37
N ARG A 164 -31.11 -42.75 18.68
CA ARG A 164 -31.76 -43.90 19.33
C ARG A 164 -30.71 -44.77 20.02
N TRP A 165 -31.14 -45.49 21.04
CA TRP A 165 -30.34 -46.55 21.66
C TRP A 165 -29.92 -47.58 20.61
N GLY A 166 -28.66 -47.99 20.67
CA GLY A 166 -28.16 -49.13 19.93
C GLY A 166 -28.69 -50.44 20.51
N ASP A 167 -28.39 -51.54 19.83
CA ASP A 167 -28.75 -52.87 20.33
C ASP A 167 -28.09 -53.13 21.69
N TRP A 168 -28.77 -53.92 22.51
CA TRP A 168 -28.20 -54.36 23.78
C TRP A 168 -27.03 -55.30 23.53
N SER A 169 -25.94 -55.12 24.30
CA SER A 169 -24.87 -56.10 24.34
C SER A 169 -25.37 -57.45 24.81
N GLU A 170 -24.61 -58.50 24.53
CA GLU A 170 -24.79 -59.80 25.18
C GLU A 170 -24.72 -59.65 26.71
N CYS A 171 -25.38 -60.58 27.41
CA CYS A 171 -25.36 -60.62 28.86
C CYS A 171 -23.96 -60.96 29.36
N ARG A 172 -23.36 -60.05 30.12
CA ARG A 172 -22.03 -60.26 30.70
C ARG A 172 -22.12 -61.19 31.91
N ALA A 173 -20.96 -61.74 32.29
CA ALA A 173 -20.82 -62.63 33.45
C ALA A 173 -21.24 -61.97 34.79
N ASP A 174 -21.26 -60.63 34.87
CA ASP A 174 -21.76 -59.88 36.03
C ASP A 174 -23.30 -59.76 36.08
N GLY A 175 -24.01 -60.45 35.18
CA GLY A 175 -25.46 -60.43 35.10
C GLY A 175 -26.02 -59.13 34.50
N THR A 176 -25.23 -58.41 33.70
CA THR A 176 -25.65 -57.12 33.14
C THR A 176 -25.37 -57.01 31.64
N ARG A 177 -26.19 -56.21 30.97
CA ARG A 177 -26.02 -55.81 29.58
C ARG A 177 -26.06 -54.30 29.45
N VAL A 178 -25.43 -53.78 28.41
CA VAL A 178 -25.32 -52.33 28.18
C VAL A 178 -25.82 -52.00 26.78
N SER A 179 -26.52 -50.89 26.64
CA SER A 179 -26.83 -50.25 25.37
C SER A 179 -26.21 -48.84 25.40
N THR A 180 -25.68 -48.40 24.26
CA THR A 180 -25.10 -47.08 24.09
C THR A 180 -25.81 -46.31 22.98
N ARG A 181 -25.77 -44.98 23.07
CA ARG A 181 -26.22 -44.06 22.02
C ARG A 181 -25.18 -42.96 21.83
N THR A 182 -25.19 -42.31 20.67
CA THR A 182 -24.20 -41.30 20.31
C THR A 182 -24.83 -39.92 20.25
N ILE A 183 -24.02 -38.89 20.49
CA ILE A 183 -24.43 -37.50 20.26
C ILE A 183 -24.48 -37.24 18.75
N LEU A 184 -25.61 -36.72 18.28
CA LEU A 184 -25.81 -36.27 16.90
C LEU A 184 -25.60 -34.77 16.76
N VAL A 185 -26.00 -34.00 17.79
CA VAL A 185 -25.80 -32.54 17.88
C VAL A 185 -25.24 -32.23 19.26
N ASN A 186 -24.06 -31.63 19.31
CA ASN A 186 -23.49 -31.15 20.57
C ASN A 186 -24.26 -29.91 21.05
N PRO A 187 -24.47 -29.79 22.37
CA PRO A 187 -25.07 -28.59 22.91
C PRO A 187 -24.14 -27.41 22.73
N HIS A 188 -24.69 -26.24 22.40
CA HIS A 188 -23.93 -24.99 22.36
C HIS A 188 -24.82 -23.81 22.74
N ASP A 189 -24.17 -22.66 22.93
CA ASP A 189 -24.82 -21.39 23.29
C ASP A 189 -25.75 -21.50 24.53
N GLY A 190 -25.43 -22.39 25.47
CA GLY A 190 -26.20 -22.62 26.69
C GLY A 190 -27.42 -23.52 26.54
N GLY A 191 -27.51 -24.31 25.46
CA GLY A 191 -28.53 -25.36 25.33
C GLY A 191 -28.33 -26.51 26.32
N GLU A 192 -29.37 -27.34 26.45
CA GLU A 192 -29.44 -28.44 27.42
C GLU A 192 -28.33 -29.49 27.18
N GLU A 193 -27.71 -29.95 28.27
CA GLU A 193 -26.65 -30.98 28.21
C GLU A 193 -27.17 -32.32 27.70
N CYS A 194 -26.25 -33.15 27.21
CA CYS A 194 -26.60 -34.46 26.68
C CYS A 194 -27.18 -35.38 27.76
N PRO A 195 -28.33 -36.02 27.52
CA PRO A 195 -28.84 -37.05 28.41
C PRO A 195 -27.92 -38.28 28.39
N GLU A 196 -28.07 -39.20 29.35
CA GLU A 196 -27.17 -40.35 29.53
C GLU A 196 -26.89 -41.11 28.22
N LEU A 197 -25.63 -41.35 27.89
CA LEU A 197 -25.23 -42.01 26.64
C LEU A 197 -25.10 -43.53 26.76
N MET A 198 -25.19 -44.05 27.98
CA MET A 198 -25.04 -45.47 28.28
C MET A 198 -26.09 -45.90 29.29
N SER A 199 -26.84 -46.96 28.96
CA SER A 199 -27.80 -47.57 29.86
C SER A 199 -27.35 -48.98 30.22
N LYS A 200 -27.44 -49.34 31.52
CA LYS A 200 -27.08 -50.66 32.04
C LYS A 200 -28.33 -51.32 32.61
N MET A 201 -28.60 -52.56 32.20
CA MET A 201 -29.76 -53.34 32.67
C MET A 201 -29.30 -54.72 33.13
N SER A 202 -29.97 -55.28 34.14
CA SER A 202 -29.75 -56.66 34.57
C SER A 202 -30.28 -57.67 33.54
N CYS A 203 -29.62 -58.81 33.44
CA CYS A 203 -30.01 -59.93 32.58
C CYS A 203 -29.63 -61.25 33.25
N SER A 204 -30.37 -62.31 32.92
CA SER A 204 -30.04 -63.68 33.33
C SER A 204 -29.59 -64.45 32.10
N SER A 205 -28.41 -65.07 32.15
CA SER A 205 -27.91 -65.94 31.09
C SER A 205 -28.64 -67.29 31.09
N SER A 206 -29.96 -67.29 30.96
CA SER A 206 -30.71 -68.50 30.65
C SER A 206 -30.67 -68.66 29.13
N GLY A 207 -29.88 -69.61 28.65
CA GLY A 207 -29.76 -69.91 27.23
C GLY A 207 -31.14 -70.10 26.59
N SER A 208 -31.51 -69.18 25.71
CA SER A 208 -32.61 -69.34 24.77
C SER A 208 -32.32 -68.44 23.59
N ALA A 209 -31.70 -69.03 22.57
CA ALA A 209 -31.90 -68.60 21.21
C ALA A 209 -33.39 -68.72 20.91
N SER A 210 -34.08 -67.60 20.76
CA SER A 210 -35.30 -67.54 19.98
C SER A 210 -35.22 -66.27 19.15
N GLY A 211 -34.79 -66.44 17.91
CA GLY A 211 -35.24 -65.57 16.85
C GLY A 211 -36.77 -65.56 16.85
N SER A 212 -37.35 -64.38 16.83
CA SER A 212 -38.74 -64.19 16.47
C SER A 212 -38.79 -62.97 15.57
N ALA A 213 -38.46 -63.23 14.31
CA ALA A 213 -39.14 -62.56 13.22
C ALA A 213 -40.62 -62.95 13.33
N SER A 214 -41.51 -61.96 13.42
CA SER A 214 -42.91 -62.12 13.09
C SER A 214 -43.39 -60.82 12.45
N ASP A 215 -43.28 -60.84 11.11
CA ASP A 215 -44.32 -60.51 10.14
C ASP A 215 -45.17 -59.23 10.32
N GLY A 216 -45.00 -58.32 9.35
CA GLY A 216 -45.96 -58.12 8.26
C GLY A 216 -47.47 -58.06 8.58
N SER A 217 -47.98 -56.82 8.53
CA SER A 217 -49.17 -56.39 7.75
C SER A 217 -50.61 -56.66 8.23
N ALA A 218 -51.29 -55.51 8.37
CA ALA A 218 -52.64 -55.15 7.92
C ALA A 218 -53.86 -55.45 8.80
N GLY A 219 -54.67 -54.41 9.03
CA GLY A 219 -56.00 -54.55 9.63
C GLY A 219 -56.69 -53.22 9.93
N ILE A 220 -57.16 -52.54 8.88
CA ILE A 220 -58.22 -51.51 8.94
C ILE A 220 -59.42 -52.06 9.71
N SER A 221 -59.96 -51.31 10.69
CA SER A 221 -61.40 -51.35 10.96
C SER A 221 -61.88 -50.00 11.51
N GLY A 222 -62.70 -49.32 10.72
CA GLY A 222 -63.54 -48.22 11.18
C GLY A 222 -64.88 -48.73 11.68
N ARG A 223 -65.50 -47.92 12.55
CA ARG A 223 -66.94 -47.70 12.86
C ARG A 223 -66.95 -47.03 14.24
N ARG A 224 -67.73 -46.00 14.51
CA ARG A 224 -68.97 -45.49 13.93
C ARG A 224 -69.09 -44.01 14.29
#